data_AF-A0A6B9F3G4-F1
#
_entry.id   AF-A0A6B9F3G4-F1
#
_cell.length_a   1.000
_cell.length_b   1.000
_cell.length_c   1.000
_cell.angle_alpha   90.00
_cell.angle_beta   90.00
_cell.angle_gamma   90.00
#
_symmetry.space_group_name_H-M   'P 1'
#
loop_
_entity.id
_entity.type
_entity.pdbx_description
1 polymer ?
#
loop_
_entity_poly.entity_id
_entity_poly.type
_entity_poly.pdbx_seq_one_letter_code
_entity_poly.pdbx_strand_id
1 'polypeptide(L)'
;MPPRANYATMYVGAQLAPEGRELDLDWAENVGNGTPRHEFHVPTDEAFDGYVGIQAFDVGDYGHEIRINGDRMSGFDIPPNDGWQYWVDTFGDAVDLVAGTNDLRVVRADDSTDAFAVGTVTVHWKEPADD
;
A
#
# COMPACT_ATOMS: atom_id res chain seq x y z
N MET A 1 29.53 -2.31 7.63
CA MET A 1 28.90 -1.24 8.44
C MET A 1 27.50 -1.67 8.86
N PRO A 2 26.85 -1.08 9.89
CA PRO A 2 25.46 -1.41 10.18
C PRO A 2 24.58 -1.06 8.97
N PRO A 3 23.52 -1.84 8.68
CA PRO A 3 22.62 -1.55 7.56
C PRO A 3 21.93 -0.20 7.74
N ARG A 4 21.57 0.44 6.62
CA ARG A 4 20.83 1.71 6.61
C ARG A 4 19.34 1.46 6.33
N ALA A 5 18.48 2.26 6.95
CA ALA A 5 17.06 2.29 6.64
C ALA A 5 16.80 3.26 5.48
N ASN A 6 15.90 2.90 4.59
CA ASN A 6 15.50 3.70 3.44
C ASN A 6 13.98 3.58 3.23
N TYR A 7 13.40 4.48 2.45
CA TYR A 7 11.96 4.53 2.24
C TYR A 7 11.57 5.29 0.97
N ALA A 8 10.36 5.01 0.48
CA ALA A 8 9.68 5.77 -0.54
C ALA A 8 8.28 6.17 -0.04
N THR A 9 7.87 7.38 -0.35
CA THR A 9 6.53 7.89 0.00
C THR A 9 5.76 8.24 -1.27
N MET A 10 4.55 7.73 -1.37
CA MET A 10 3.66 7.92 -2.51
C MET A 10 2.33 8.49 -2.01
N TYR A 11 1.82 9.51 -2.71
CA TYR A 11 0.44 9.94 -2.53
C TYR A 11 -0.45 9.14 -3.47
N VAL A 12 -1.38 8.36 -2.89
CA VAL A 12 -2.32 7.54 -3.65
C VAL A 12 -3.53 8.38 -4.05
N GLY A 13 -4.14 9.08 -3.09
CA GLY A 13 -5.20 10.06 -3.37
C GLY A 13 -6.41 9.46 -4.08
N ALA A 14 -6.81 8.25 -3.68
CA ALA A 14 -7.85 7.49 -4.38
C ALA A 14 -8.88 6.94 -3.40
N GLN A 15 -10.11 6.83 -3.86
CA GLN A 15 -11.18 6.08 -3.19
C GLN A 15 -11.54 4.84 -4.01
N LEU A 16 -11.73 3.73 -3.31
CA LEU A 16 -12.10 2.44 -3.88
C LEU A 16 -13.53 2.14 -3.47
N ALA A 17 -14.39 1.89 -4.46
CA ALA A 17 -15.81 1.66 -4.25
C ALA A 17 -16.40 0.81 -5.39
N PRO A 18 -17.44 0.01 -5.15
CA PRO A 18 -18.21 -0.63 -6.22
C PRO A 18 -18.96 0.42 -7.06
N GLU A 19 -19.40 0.01 -8.25
CA GLU A 19 -20.18 0.87 -9.13
C GLU A 19 -21.44 1.43 -8.43
N GLY A 20 -21.68 2.74 -8.58
CA GLY A 20 -22.82 3.43 -7.97
C GLY A 20 -22.63 3.82 -6.50
N ARG A 21 -21.45 3.58 -5.92
CA ARG A 21 -21.06 4.06 -4.59
C ARG A 21 -19.83 4.97 -4.70
N GLU A 22 -19.81 6.03 -3.91
CA GLU A 22 -18.70 6.98 -3.82
C GLU A 22 -18.77 7.69 -2.46
N LEU A 23 -17.61 7.98 -1.87
CA LEU A 23 -17.44 8.86 -0.73
C LEU A 23 -17.38 10.31 -1.21
N ASP A 24 -17.97 11.22 -0.44
CA ASP A 24 -17.95 12.66 -0.73
C ASP A 24 -16.58 13.26 -0.33
N LEU A 25 -15.56 13.00 -1.14
CA LEU A 25 -14.17 13.39 -0.92
C LEU A 25 -13.66 14.17 -2.16
N ASP A 26 -13.39 15.46 -1.99
CA ASP A 26 -12.94 16.35 -3.08
C ASP A 26 -11.48 16.13 -3.51
N TRP A 27 -10.72 15.37 -2.73
CA TRP A 27 -9.29 15.10 -2.95
C TRP A 27 -9.00 13.69 -3.48
N ALA A 28 -9.99 12.80 -3.51
CA ALA A 28 -9.81 11.37 -3.81
C ALA A 28 -10.48 10.97 -5.14
N GLU A 29 -9.70 10.46 -6.09
CA GLU A 29 -10.24 9.94 -7.35
C GLU A 29 -10.95 8.59 -7.12
N ASN A 30 -12.15 8.41 -7.68
CA ASN A 30 -12.83 7.11 -7.66
C ASN A 30 -12.23 6.17 -8.71
N VAL A 31 -11.55 5.12 -8.23
CA VAL A 31 -10.79 4.16 -9.07
C VAL A 31 -11.40 2.77 -9.11
N GLY A 32 -12.61 2.59 -8.56
CA GLY A 32 -13.29 1.30 -8.54
C GLY A 32 -12.58 0.28 -7.64
N ASN A 33 -12.22 -0.88 -8.20
CA ASN A 33 -11.67 -2.01 -7.42
C ASN A 33 -10.16 -1.94 -7.18
N GLY A 34 -9.42 -1.02 -7.79
CA GLY A 34 -7.99 -0.98 -7.55
C GLY A 34 -7.32 0.27 -8.07
N THR A 35 -6.38 0.79 -7.29
CA THR A 35 -5.63 2.00 -7.63
C THR A 35 -4.83 1.84 -8.93
N PRO A 36 -4.39 2.94 -9.56
CA PRO A 36 -3.25 2.88 -10.47
C PRO A 36 -2.02 2.26 -9.80
N ARG A 37 -1.02 1.90 -10.61
CA ARG A 37 0.31 1.55 -10.08
C ARG A 37 1.02 2.81 -9.63
N HIS A 38 1.46 2.82 -8.38
CA HIS A 38 2.30 3.88 -7.83
C HIS A 38 3.75 3.40 -7.81
N GLU A 39 4.57 3.95 -8.69
CA GLU A 39 5.96 3.53 -8.81
C GLU A 39 6.85 4.17 -7.74
N PHE A 40 7.83 3.39 -7.27
CA PHE A 40 8.89 3.88 -6.40
C PHE A 40 10.23 3.23 -6.76
N HIS A 41 11.33 3.88 -6.37
CA HIS A 41 12.67 3.43 -6.71
C HIS A 41 13.40 2.85 -5.49
N VAL A 42 13.99 1.67 -5.67
CA VAL A 42 14.86 1.02 -4.68
C VAL A 42 16.28 0.96 -5.26
N PRO A 43 17.30 1.49 -4.57
CA PRO A 43 18.63 1.67 -5.16
C PRO A 43 19.51 0.41 -5.14
N THR A 44 19.05 -0.67 -4.51
CA THR A 44 19.80 -1.93 -4.30
C THR A 44 18.95 -3.15 -4.66
N ASP A 45 19.61 -4.26 -4.99
CA ASP A 45 19.02 -5.60 -5.12
C ASP A 45 19.13 -6.41 -3.82
N GLU A 46 19.73 -5.84 -2.76
CA GLU A 46 19.89 -6.45 -1.44
C GLU A 46 18.97 -5.80 -0.39
N ALA A 47 17.77 -5.37 -0.79
CA ALA A 47 16.78 -4.81 0.13
C ALA A 47 16.18 -5.92 1.03
N PHE A 48 16.00 -5.64 2.32
CA PHE A 48 15.46 -6.59 3.29
C PHE A 48 14.67 -5.90 4.41
N ASP A 49 13.98 -6.69 5.24
CA ASP A 49 13.11 -6.22 6.33
C ASP A 49 12.10 -5.14 5.89
N GLY A 50 11.49 -5.34 4.72
CA GLY A 50 10.55 -4.39 4.14
C GLY A 50 9.19 -4.37 4.86
N TYR A 51 8.57 -3.20 4.90
CA TYR A 51 7.24 -3.00 5.47
C TYR A 51 6.55 -1.79 4.84
N VAL A 52 5.22 -1.73 4.94
CA VAL A 52 4.39 -0.62 4.44
C VAL A 52 3.70 0.06 5.61
N GLY A 53 3.62 1.39 5.55
CA GLY A 53 2.70 2.20 6.33
C GLY A 53 1.67 2.87 5.42
N ILE A 54 0.38 2.77 5.74
CA ILE A 54 -0.73 3.24 4.89
C ILE A 54 -1.72 4.09 5.69
N GLN A 55 -2.12 5.24 5.12
CA GLN A 55 -3.27 6.00 5.57
C GLN A 55 -4.53 5.54 4.83
N ALA A 56 -5.52 5.05 5.57
CA ALA A 56 -6.80 4.63 5.03
C ALA A 56 -7.97 5.28 5.79
N PHE A 57 -9.10 5.49 5.10
CA PHE A 57 -10.28 6.15 5.63
C PHE A 57 -11.53 5.32 5.37
N ASP A 58 -12.35 5.12 6.40
CA ASP A 58 -13.66 4.41 6.35
C ASP A 58 -13.59 3.01 5.70
N VAL A 59 -12.59 2.21 6.10
CA VAL A 59 -12.50 0.81 5.64
C VAL A 59 -13.61 0.00 6.31
N GLY A 60 -14.50 -0.57 5.52
CA GLY A 60 -15.71 -1.24 6.02
C GLY A 60 -15.57 -2.76 6.13
N ASP A 61 -14.85 -3.37 5.18
CA ASP A 61 -14.76 -4.82 5.04
C ASP A 61 -13.30 -5.33 5.11
N TYR A 62 -13.12 -6.60 5.49
CA TYR A 62 -11.82 -7.27 5.43
C TYR A 62 -11.52 -7.76 4.01
N GLY A 63 -10.25 -8.11 3.76
CA GLY A 63 -9.85 -8.83 2.55
C GLY A 63 -9.38 -7.94 1.40
N HIS A 64 -9.33 -6.61 1.62
CA HIS A 64 -8.56 -5.72 0.77
C HIS A 64 -7.09 -6.11 0.76
N GLU A 65 -6.43 -5.80 -0.35
CA GLU A 65 -5.06 -6.22 -0.60
C GLU A 65 -4.14 -5.02 -0.83
N ILE A 66 -2.95 -5.07 -0.26
CA ILE A 66 -1.80 -4.25 -0.67
C ILE A 66 -0.92 -5.16 -1.50
N ARG A 67 -0.62 -4.73 -2.73
CA ARG A 67 0.26 -5.45 -3.65
C ARG A 67 1.51 -4.64 -3.93
N ILE A 68 2.65 -5.30 -3.85
CA ILE A 68 3.96 -4.75 -4.22
C ILE A 68 4.50 -5.60 -5.36
N ASN A 69 4.85 -4.99 -6.49
CA ASN A 69 5.31 -5.70 -7.70
C ASN A 69 4.32 -6.78 -8.20
N GLY A 70 3.03 -6.64 -7.84
CA GLY A 70 1.98 -7.61 -8.13
C GLY A 70 1.78 -8.70 -7.07
N ASP A 71 2.74 -8.90 -6.18
CA ASP A 71 2.65 -9.85 -5.07
C ASP A 71 1.83 -9.28 -3.91
N ARG A 72 0.96 -10.10 -3.36
CA ARG A 72 0.11 -9.73 -2.23
C ARG A 72 0.90 -9.81 -0.93
N MET A 73 0.82 -8.79 -0.08
CA MET A 73 1.37 -8.86 1.28
C MET A 73 0.73 -10.01 2.08
N SER A 74 1.50 -10.60 3.00
CA SER A 74 0.99 -11.68 3.85
C SER A 74 0.18 -11.11 5.01
N GLY A 75 -1.16 -11.14 4.94
CA GLY A 75 -1.98 -10.72 6.07
C GLY A 75 -3.42 -10.32 5.73
N PHE A 76 -4.04 -9.62 6.68
CA PHE A 76 -5.27 -8.85 6.48
C PHE A 76 -4.84 -7.43 6.11
N ASP A 77 -4.67 -7.15 4.81
CA ASP A 77 -3.80 -6.05 4.38
C ASP A 77 -4.30 -4.65 4.76
N ILE A 78 -5.59 -4.47 5.07
CA ILE A 78 -6.13 -3.27 5.74
C ILE A 78 -7.34 -3.64 6.62
N PRO A 79 -7.29 -3.48 7.96
CA PRO A 79 -8.43 -3.78 8.83
C PRO A 79 -9.56 -2.74 8.75
N PRO A 80 -10.84 -3.17 8.92
CA PRO A 80 -11.98 -2.27 9.03
C PRO A 80 -11.89 -1.33 10.22
N ASN A 81 -12.18 -0.06 9.99
CA ASN A 81 -12.40 0.92 11.04
C ASN A 81 -13.04 2.19 10.44
N ASP A 82 -13.79 2.91 11.27
CA ASP A 82 -14.36 4.20 10.90
C ASP A 82 -13.27 5.30 10.95
N GLY A 83 -13.38 6.28 10.06
CA GLY A 83 -12.53 7.45 9.98
C GLY A 83 -11.10 7.13 9.53
N TRP A 84 -10.20 8.10 9.77
CA TRP A 84 -8.80 7.99 9.38
C TRP A 84 -8.01 7.06 10.30
N GLN A 85 -7.32 6.11 9.69
CA GLN A 85 -6.42 5.18 10.34
C GLN A 85 -5.04 5.24 9.70
N TYR A 86 -4.04 4.84 10.48
CA TYR A 86 -2.70 4.56 10.00
C TYR A 86 -2.31 3.15 10.40
N TRP A 87 -2.09 2.30 9.39
CA TRP A 87 -1.71 0.91 9.58
C TRP A 87 -0.28 0.68 9.11
N VAL A 88 0.41 -0.24 9.77
CA VAL A 88 1.75 -0.69 9.40
C VAL A 88 1.75 -2.20 9.37
N ASP A 89 2.28 -2.78 8.30
CA ASP A 89 2.45 -4.23 8.17
C ASP A 89 3.75 -4.58 7.43
N THR A 90 4.33 -5.74 7.77
CA THR A 90 5.60 -6.22 7.23
C THR A 90 5.40 -7.06 5.99
N PHE A 91 6.37 -7.05 5.06
CA PHE A 91 6.35 -7.90 3.87
C PHE A 91 6.40 -9.39 4.17
N GLY A 92 7.02 -9.75 5.31
CA GLY A 92 7.32 -11.15 5.62
C GLY A 92 8.14 -11.79 4.49
N ASP A 93 7.80 -13.03 4.14
CA ASP A 93 8.40 -13.77 3.02
C ASP A 93 7.56 -13.68 1.72
N ALA A 94 6.52 -12.82 1.69
CA ALA A 94 5.55 -12.79 0.59
C ALA A 94 5.91 -11.79 -0.52
N VAL A 95 6.77 -10.83 -0.24
CA VAL A 95 7.11 -9.72 -1.14
C VAL A 95 8.61 -9.49 -1.12
N ASP A 96 9.22 -9.45 -2.29
CA ASP A 96 10.60 -9.03 -2.50
C ASP A 96 10.65 -7.68 -3.24
N LEU A 97 11.55 -6.80 -2.81
CA LEU A 97 11.89 -5.57 -3.53
C LEU A 97 13.02 -5.86 -4.53
N VAL A 98 12.97 -5.22 -5.68
CA VAL A 98 14.02 -5.34 -6.71
C VAL A 98 14.76 -4.01 -6.88
N ALA A 99 16.02 -4.07 -7.31
CA ALA A 99 16.73 -2.86 -7.71
C ALA A 99 16.00 -2.17 -8.88
N GLY A 100 15.88 -0.85 -8.81
CA GLY A 100 15.19 -0.07 -9.83
C GLY A 100 13.74 0.23 -9.46
N THR A 101 12.87 0.18 -10.46
CA THR A 101 11.45 0.53 -10.31
C THR A 101 10.67 -0.64 -9.72
N ASN A 102 9.96 -0.35 -8.64
CA ASN A 102 8.96 -1.20 -8.02
C ASN A 102 7.60 -0.49 -8.10
N ASP A 103 6.51 -1.21 -7.90
CA ASP A 103 5.17 -0.60 -7.85
C ASP A 103 4.34 -1.04 -6.65
N LEU A 104 3.45 -0.14 -6.21
CA LEU A 104 2.45 -0.37 -5.20
C LEU A 104 1.05 -0.24 -5.79
N ARG A 105 0.15 -1.13 -5.35
CA ARG A 105 -1.28 -1.07 -5.68
C ARG A 105 -2.13 -1.46 -4.48
N VAL A 106 -3.25 -0.77 -4.26
CA VAL A 106 -4.29 -1.19 -3.31
C VAL A 106 -5.47 -1.73 -4.09
N VAL A 107 -6.01 -2.87 -3.66
CA VAL A 107 -7.11 -3.59 -4.34
C VAL A 107 -8.24 -3.85 -3.34
N ARG A 108 -9.46 -3.41 -3.70
CA ARG A 108 -10.68 -3.71 -2.93
C ARG A 108 -11.01 -5.20 -3.08
N ALA A 109 -11.60 -5.79 -2.03
CA ALA A 109 -12.08 -7.17 -2.10
C ALA A 109 -13.25 -7.22 -3.10
N ASP A 110 -13.24 -8.19 -4.02
CA ASP A 110 -14.19 -8.21 -5.13
C ASP A 110 -15.65 -8.29 -4.67
N ASP A 111 -15.91 -9.00 -3.58
CA ASP A 111 -17.23 -9.21 -2.96
C ASP A 111 -17.63 -8.15 -1.91
N SER A 112 -16.72 -7.22 -1.59
CA SER A 112 -17.02 -6.13 -0.66
C SER A 112 -18.10 -5.20 -1.21
N THR A 113 -18.93 -4.63 -0.33
CA THR A 113 -19.84 -3.54 -0.72
C THR A 113 -19.41 -2.19 -0.19
N ASP A 114 -18.31 -2.15 0.56
CA ASP A 114 -17.77 -0.94 1.18
C ASP A 114 -17.19 0.05 0.16
N ALA A 115 -16.93 1.25 0.66
CA ALA A 115 -16.19 2.28 -0.04
C ALA A 115 -15.22 2.89 0.97
N PHE A 116 -13.94 2.97 0.62
CA PHE A 116 -12.89 3.50 1.48
C PHE A 116 -11.92 4.34 0.67
N ALA A 117 -11.10 5.17 1.32
CA ALA A 117 -10.10 5.98 0.66
C ALA A 117 -8.68 5.73 1.18
N VAL A 118 -7.70 5.93 0.31
CA VAL A 118 -6.27 5.78 0.61
C VAL A 118 -5.57 7.12 0.34
N GLY A 119 -4.89 7.61 1.37
CA GLY A 119 -4.11 8.85 1.33
C GLY A 119 -2.66 8.59 0.93
N THR A 120 -1.73 8.82 1.86
CA THR A 120 -0.31 8.53 1.66
C THR A 120 0.03 7.10 2.06
N VAL A 121 0.92 6.49 1.27
CA VAL A 121 1.55 5.21 1.58
C VAL A 121 3.07 5.37 1.60
N THR A 122 3.73 4.78 2.59
CA THR A 122 5.18 4.75 2.71
C THR A 122 5.65 3.29 2.69
N VAL A 123 6.54 2.97 1.75
CA VAL A 123 7.25 1.69 1.71
C VAL A 123 8.61 1.91 2.35
N HIS A 124 8.94 1.09 3.34
CA HIS A 124 10.22 1.09 4.04
C HIS A 124 10.99 -0.20 3.77
N TRP A 125 12.32 -0.11 3.80
CA TRP A 125 13.22 -1.26 3.78
C TRP A 125 14.55 -0.92 4.45
N LYS A 126 15.37 -1.95 4.67
CA LYS A 126 16.79 -1.81 5.01
C LYS A 126 17.63 -2.26 3.83
N GLU A 127 18.83 -1.71 3.75
CA GLU A 127 19.82 -2.07 2.74
C GLU A 127 21.23 -2.04 3.35
N PRO A 128 22.20 -2.76 2.76
CA PRO A 128 23.60 -2.63 3.12
C PRO A 128 24.04 -1.15 3.08
N ALA A 129 24.86 -0.74 4.05
CA ALA A 129 25.50 0.57 3.96
C ALA A 129 26.66 0.48 2.94
N ASP A 130 26.70 1.42 1.98
CA ASP A 130 27.82 1.56 1.03
C ASP A 130 29.15 1.62 1.78
N ASP A 131 30.20 0.94 1.29
CA ASP A 131 31.57 0.94 1.85
C ASP A 131 32.26 2.32 1.83
#